data_AF-A0A392RG96-F1
#
_entry.id   AF-A0A392RG96-F1
#
_cell.length_a   1.000
_cell.length_b   1.000
_cell.length_c   1.000
_cell.angle_alpha   90.00
_cell.angle_beta   90.00
_cell.angle_gamma   90.00
#
_symmetry.space_group_name_H-M   'P 1'
#
loop_
_entity.id
_entity.type
_entity.pdbx_description
1 polymer ?
#
loop_
_entity_poly.entity_id
_entity_poly.type
_entity_poly.pdbx_seq_one_letter_code
_entity_poly.pdbx_strand_id
1 'polypeptide(L)'
;MKAHALALVLGFEVSDGFVATAIVDMYAKFDRMRDARLVFDRVLDKDVVLFTALIVGYNQHGLDGEALEVFEEMVDRGIKPNEYTLASVL
;
A
#
# COMPACT_ATOMS: atom_id res chain seq x y z
N MET A 1 19.00 -1.67 2.29
CA MET A 1 18.98 -1.11 0.92
C MET A 1 19.36 -2.08 -0.20
N LYS A 2 20.30 -3.04 -0.04
CA LYS A 2 20.64 -3.98 -1.13
C LYS A 2 19.50 -4.95 -1.53
N ALA A 3 18.75 -5.45 -0.55
CA ALA A 3 17.61 -6.35 -0.81
C ALA A 3 16.44 -5.64 -1.52
N HIS A 4 16.14 -4.40 -1.12
CA HIS A 4 15.13 -3.56 -1.78
C HIS A 4 15.44 -3.32 -3.26
N ALA A 5 16.67 -2.88 -3.56
CA ALA A 5 17.10 -2.67 -4.94
C ALA A 5 17.05 -3.96 -5.78
N LEU A 6 17.37 -5.10 -5.18
CA LEU A 6 17.31 -6.41 -5.86
C LEU A 6 15.85 -6.85 -6.13
N ALA A 7 14.94 -6.64 -5.19
CA ALA A 7 13.52 -6.91 -5.35
C ALA A 7 12.91 -6.04 -6.47
N LEU A 8 13.33 -4.78 -6.56
CA LEU A 8 12.91 -3.82 -7.59
C LEU A 8 13.46 -4.24 -8.98
N VAL A 9 14.72 -4.64 -9.06
CA VAL A 9 15.38 -5.07 -10.32
C VAL A 9 14.80 -6.38 -10.85
N LEU A 10 14.35 -7.27 -9.97
CA LEU A 10 13.77 -8.57 -10.35
C LEU A 10 12.24 -8.54 -10.48
N GLY A 11 11.60 -7.39 -10.20
CA GLY A 11 10.15 -7.23 -10.30
C GLY A 11 9.35 -8.01 -9.25
N PHE A 12 9.97 -8.42 -8.13
CA PHE A 12 9.28 -9.20 -7.09
C PHE A 12 8.13 -8.44 -6.43
N GLU A 13 8.20 -7.11 -6.42
CA GLU A 13 7.10 -6.24 -5.97
C GLU A 13 5.80 -6.46 -6.75
N VAL A 14 5.86 -7.00 -7.98
CA VAL A 14 4.69 -7.23 -8.84
C VAL A 14 3.98 -8.55 -8.53
N SER A 15 4.71 -9.55 -8.01
CA SER A 15 4.23 -10.94 -7.91
C SER A 15 4.01 -11.42 -6.47
N ASP A 16 4.54 -10.73 -5.46
CA ASP A 16 4.43 -11.12 -4.05
C ASP A 16 3.82 -9.98 -3.21
N GLY A 17 2.57 -10.17 -2.78
CA GLY A 17 1.82 -9.19 -1.99
C GLY A 17 2.46 -8.88 -0.64
N PHE A 18 3.18 -9.83 -0.02
CA PHE A 18 3.88 -9.61 1.24
C PHE A 18 5.10 -8.70 1.04
N VAL A 19 5.90 -8.96 0.00
CA VAL A 19 7.05 -8.12 -0.35
C VAL A 19 6.59 -6.71 -0.72
N ALA A 20 5.54 -6.60 -1.53
CA ALA A 20 4.96 -5.31 -1.91
C ALA A 20 4.48 -4.51 -0.70
N THR A 21 3.75 -5.15 0.22
CA THR A 21 3.27 -4.52 1.46
C THR A 21 4.45 -4.00 2.29
N ALA A 22 5.49 -4.81 2.47
CA ALA A 22 6.67 -4.39 3.23
C ALA A 22 7.40 -3.18 2.59
N ILE A 23 7.39 -3.10 1.25
CA ILE A 23 7.96 -1.96 0.53
C ILE A 23 7.08 -0.71 0.67
N VAL A 24 5.76 -0.83 0.57
CA VAL A 24 4.81 0.28 0.79
C VAL A 24 4.98 0.84 2.20
N ASP A 25 4.98 -0.02 3.22
CA ASP A 25 5.22 0.35 4.62
C ASP A 25 6.57 1.05 4.79
N MET A 26 7.62 0.54 4.13
CA MET A 26 8.94 1.14 4.19
C MET A 26 8.90 2.56 3.60
N TYR A 27 8.36 2.75 2.40
CA TYR A 27 8.29 4.08 1.80
C TYR A 27 7.43 5.04 2.62
N ALA A 28 6.31 4.59 3.17
CA ALA A 28 5.47 5.40 4.06
C ALA A 28 6.27 5.88 5.30
N LYS A 29 7.01 5.00 5.98
CA LYS A 29 7.83 5.37 7.16
C LYS A 29 8.94 6.39 6.91
N PHE A 30 9.29 6.65 5.65
CA PHE A 30 10.29 7.64 5.25
C PHE A 30 9.67 8.86 4.55
N ASP A 31 8.37 9.14 4.74
CA ASP A 31 7.63 10.24 4.12
C ASP A 31 7.59 10.20 2.58
N ARG A 32 7.76 9.00 1.99
CA ARG A 32 7.84 8.82 0.54
C ARG A 32 6.53 8.24 -0.03
N MET A 33 5.40 8.86 0.29
CA MET A 33 4.08 8.36 -0.10
C MET A 33 3.87 8.22 -1.62
N ARG A 34 4.53 9.06 -2.43
CA ARG A 34 4.51 8.91 -3.89
C ARG A 34 5.14 7.60 -4.35
N ASP A 35 6.26 7.21 -3.74
CA ASP A 35 6.93 5.96 -4.07
C ASP A 35 6.16 4.75 -3.53
N ALA A 36 5.54 4.88 -2.35
CA ALA A 36 4.62 3.87 -1.82
C ALA A 36 3.44 3.62 -2.79
N ARG A 37 2.81 4.68 -3.31
CA ARG A 37 1.74 4.58 -4.32
C ARG A 37 2.22 3.93 -5.62
N LEU A 38 3.43 4.28 -6.10
CA LEU A 38 3.98 3.67 -7.31
C LEU A 38 4.17 2.16 -7.19
N VAL A 39 4.62 1.68 -6.03
CA VAL A 39 4.77 0.23 -5.77
C VAL A 39 3.39 -0.42 -5.73
N PHE A 40 2.46 0.18 -4.99
CA PHE A 40 1.08 -0.29 -4.91
C PHE A 40 0.45 -0.44 -6.30
N ASP A 41 0.57 0.57 -7.16
CA ASP A 41 -0.01 0.58 -8.50
C ASP A 41 0.56 -0.53 -9.39
N ARG A 42 1.84 -0.88 -9.22
CA ARG A 42 2.52 -1.93 -9.99
C ARG A 42 2.09 -3.35 -9.62
N VAL A 43 1.52 -3.56 -8.44
CA VAL A 43 1.08 -4.88 -7.99
C VAL A 43 -0.21 -5.26 -8.73
N LEU A 44 -0.20 -6.40 -9.41
CA LEU A 44 -1.37 -6.86 -10.19
C LEU A 44 -2.46 -7.42 -9.28
N ASP A 45 -2.08 -8.32 -8.37
CA ASP A 45 -2.96 -8.98 -7.42
C ASP A 45 -2.81 -8.34 -6.03
N LYS A 46 -3.64 -7.32 -5.79
CA LYS A 46 -3.63 -6.55 -4.55
C LYS A 46 -4.58 -7.20 -3.56
N ASP A 47 -4.09 -7.52 -2.37
CA ASP A 47 -4.90 -8.07 -1.27
C ASP A 47 -5.27 -6.99 -0.23
N VAL A 48 -6.08 -7.39 0.75
CA VAL A 48 -6.51 -6.52 1.86
C VAL A 48 -5.35 -5.91 2.63
N VAL A 49 -4.23 -6.63 2.75
CA VAL A 49 -3.08 -6.18 3.54
C VAL A 49 -2.37 -5.04 2.83
N LEU A 50 -2.15 -5.17 1.52
CA LEU A 50 -1.51 -4.14 0.70
C LEU A 50 -2.35 -2.85 0.64
N PHE A 51 -3.68 -2.96 0.48
CA PHE A 51 -4.58 -1.81 0.58
C PHE A 51 -4.51 -1.13 1.94
N THR A 52 -4.58 -1.91 3.02
CA THR A 52 -4.54 -1.36 4.39
C THR A 52 -3.23 -0.65 4.68
N ALA A 53 -2.10 -1.19 4.23
CA ALA A 53 -0.79 -0.56 4.38
C ALA A 53 -0.73 0.83 3.73
N LEU A 54 -1.26 0.98 2.51
CA LEU A 54 -1.27 2.27 1.83
C LEU A 54 -2.21 3.27 2.49
N ILE A 55 -3.41 2.84 2.92
CA ILE A 55 -4.40 3.69 3.61
C ILE A 55 -3.83 4.20 4.94
N VAL A 56 -3.24 3.32 5.75
CA VAL A 56 -2.59 3.69 7.01
C VAL A 56 -1.44 4.66 6.74
N GLY A 57 -0.65 4.42 5.69
CA GLY A 57 0.41 5.32 5.26
C GLY A 57 -0.12 6.72 4.98
N TYR A 58 -1.20 6.85 4.20
CA TYR A 58 -1.80 8.16 3.89
C TYR A 58 -2.32 8.88 5.14
N ASN A 59 -3.09 8.19 6.00
CA ASN A 59 -3.63 8.76 7.23
C ASN A 59 -2.52 9.29 8.17
N GLN A 60 -1.44 8.51 8.36
CA GLN A 60 -0.30 8.92 9.20
C GLN A 60 0.40 10.19 8.73
N HIS A 61 0.23 10.57 7.46
CA HIS A 61 0.81 11.77 6.86
C HIS A 61 -0.22 12.89 6.63
N GLY A 62 -1.45 12.75 7.14
CA GLY A 62 -2.53 13.73 7.00
C GLY A 62 -3.08 13.85 5.58
N LEU A 63 -2.97 12.78 4.79
CA LEU A 63 -3.44 12.68 3.41
C LEU A 63 -4.77 11.92 3.35
N ASP A 64 -5.76 12.41 4.10
CA ASP A 64 -7.02 11.71 4.36
C ASP A 64 -7.86 11.52 3.09
N GLY A 65 -7.74 12.44 2.12
CA GLY A 65 -8.41 12.35 0.82
C GLY A 65 -7.89 11.16 0.01
N GLU A 66 -6.58 11.01 -0.09
CA GLU A 66 -5.94 9.88 -0.76
C GLU A 66 -6.20 8.55 -0.05
N ALA A 67 -6.28 8.57 1.30
CA ALA A 67 -6.68 7.41 2.08
C ALA A 67 -8.11 6.95 1.72
N LEU A 68 -9.05 7.89 1.59
CA LEU A 68 -10.42 7.61 1.20
C LEU A 68 -10.52 7.11 -0.25
N GLU A 69 -9.80 7.71 -1.18
CA GLU A 69 -9.74 7.25 -2.58
C GLU A 69 -9.28 5.79 -2.69
N VAL A 70 -8.25 5.41 -1.93
CA VAL A 70 -7.74 4.03 -1.90
C VAL A 70 -8.74 3.08 -1.23
N PHE A 71 -9.46 3.54 -0.20
CA PHE A 71 -10.54 2.76 0.42
C PHE A 71 -11.70 2.53 -0.55
N GLU A 72 -12.11 3.53 -1.32
CA GLU A 72 -13.13 3.40 -2.36
C GLU A 72 -12.68 2.42 -3.45
N GLU A 73 -11.42 2.52 -3.92
CA GLU A 73 -10.83 1.56 -4.86
C GLU A 73 -10.89 0.12 -4.33
N MET A 74 -10.64 -0.08 -3.03
CA MET A 74 -10.72 -1.38 -2.37
C MET A 74 -12.13 -1.98 -2.42
N VAL A 75 -13.14 -1.15 -2.08
CA VAL A 75 -14.55 -1.54 -2.04
C VAL A 75 -15.08 -1.83 -3.44
N ASP A 76 -14.75 -1.00 -4.42
CA ASP A 76 -15.16 -1.17 -5.83
C ASP A 76 -14.61 -2.46 -6.44
N ARG A 77 -13.44 -2.91 -5.97
CA ARG A 77 -12.85 -4.21 -6.36
C ARG A 77 -13.44 -5.41 -5.59
N GLY A 78 -14.41 -5.18 -4.70
CA GLY A 78 -15.04 -6.22 -3.89
C GLY A 78 -14.12 -6.79 -2.80
N ILE A 79 -13.01 -6.11 -2.50
CA ILE A 79 -12.07 -6.53 -1.45
C ILE A 79 -12.62 -6.03 -0.11
N LYS A 80 -12.89 -6.94 0.81
CA LYS A 80 -13.53 -6.60 2.09
C LYS A 80 -12.52 -5.92 3.05
N PRO A 81 -12.82 -4.72 3.56
CA PRO A 81 -12.02 -4.07 4.60
C PRO A 81 -11.91 -4.94 5.85
N ASN A 82 -10.75 -4.91 6.52
CA ASN A 82 -10.59 -5.53 7.84
C ASN A 82 -10.75 -4.46 8.95
N GLU A 83 -10.74 -4.90 10.22
CA GLU A 83 -10.91 -4.01 11.38
C GLU A 83 -9.87 -2.89 11.42
N TYR A 84 -8.63 -3.16 10.97
CA TYR A 84 -7.57 -2.16 10.89
C TYR A 84 -7.81 -1.15 9.77
N THR A 85 -8.30 -1.60 8.60
CA THR A 85 -8.69 -0.70 7.51
C THR A 85 -9.78 0.27 7.96
N LEU A 86 -10.81 -0.24 8.62
CA LEU A 86 -11.94 0.58 9.09
C LEU A 86 -11.51 1.59 10.15
N ALA A 87 -10.62 1.20 11.07
CA ALA A 87 -10.07 2.10 12.07
C ALA A 87 -9.17 3.20 11.47
N SER A 88 -8.59 2.96 10.29
CA SER A 88 -7.70 3.93 9.61
C SER A 88 -8.42 4.94 8.73
N VAL A 89 -9.72 4.78 8.50
CA VAL A 89 -10.53 5.70 7.66
C VAL A 89 -11.46 6.58 8.51
N LEU A 90 -11.61 6.28 9.81
CA LEU A 90 -12.43 7.03 10.79
C LEU A 90 -11.61 8.03 11.60
#